data_AF-A0A0C4EWD8-F1
#
_entry.id   AF-A0A0C4EWD8-F1
#
_cell.length_a   1.000
_cell.length_b   1.000
_cell.length_c   1.000
_cell.angle_alpha   90.00
_cell.angle_beta   90.00
_cell.angle_gamma   90.00
#
_symmetry.space_group_name_H-M   'P 1'
#
loop_
_entity.id
_entity.type
_entity.pdbx_description
1 polymer ?
#
loop_
_entity_poly.entity_id
_entity_poly.type
_entity_poly.pdbx_seq_one_letter_code
_entity_poly.pdbx_strand_id
1 'polypeptide(L)'
;MDTSMIPIYLIICLPVLVLLNYLNNARREKAEKLKKGIGRGVAGFQTGVRRVAIPPEIMERIRRGEEVSGEEITRAQERMAATNTTNSTNESRAEDTTATTRKNVDEQWLPSSSQSPSGGKKLKQRKK
;
A
#
# COMPACT_ATOMS: atom_id res chain seq x y z
N MET A 1 -8.80 -3.12 -51.35
CA MET A 1 -7.54 -2.61 -50.78
C MET A 1 -6.47 -2.82 -51.81
N ASP A 2 -5.74 -1.77 -52.15
CA ASP A 2 -4.66 -1.87 -53.14
C ASP A 2 -3.50 -2.64 -52.51
N THR A 3 -3.41 -3.93 -52.83
CA THR A 3 -2.38 -4.84 -52.30
C THR A 3 -0.97 -4.42 -52.70
N SER A 4 -0.84 -3.59 -53.73
CA SER A 4 0.40 -2.94 -54.16
C SER A 4 0.96 -1.94 -53.14
N MET A 5 0.13 -1.39 -52.24
CA MET A 5 0.57 -0.41 -51.23
C MET A 5 1.02 -1.05 -49.90
N ILE A 6 0.76 -2.34 -49.72
CA ILE A 6 1.19 -3.13 -48.55
C ILE A 6 2.69 -2.96 -48.21
N PRO A 7 3.65 -3.07 -49.15
CA PRO A 7 5.07 -2.92 -48.82
C PRO A 7 5.42 -1.53 -48.27
N ILE A 8 4.78 -0.48 -48.77
CA ILE A 8 5.01 0.90 -48.31
C ILE A 8 4.47 1.08 -46.88
N TYR A 9 3.28 0.54 -46.59
CA TYR A 9 2.74 0.57 -45.24
C TYR A 9 3.59 -0.21 -44.25
N LEU A 10 4.15 -1.36 -44.63
CA LEU A 10 5.04 -2.12 -43.75
C LEU A 10 6.30 -1.33 -43.39
N ILE A 11 6.93 -0.66 -44.35
CA ILE A 11 8.15 0.14 -44.10
C ILE A 11 7.88 1.29 -43.13
N ILE A 12 6.69 1.89 -43.16
CA ILE A 12 6.33 3.01 -42.27
C ILE A 12 5.81 2.49 -40.92
N CYS A 13 4.99 1.44 -40.90
CA CYS A 13 4.39 0.92 -39.67
C CYS A 13 5.40 0.19 -38.78
N LEU A 14 6.37 -0.55 -39.34
CA LEU A 14 7.36 -1.28 -38.55
C LEU A 14 8.14 -0.38 -37.57
N PRO A 15 8.79 0.73 -38.02
CA PRO A 15 9.54 1.59 -37.10
C PRO A 15 8.62 2.26 -36.06
N VAL A 16 7.39 2.62 -36.44
CA VAL A 16 6.41 3.20 -35.51
C VAL A 16 6.01 2.20 -34.43
N LEU A 17 5.75 0.94 -34.79
CA LEU A 17 5.41 -0.12 -33.84
C LEU A 17 6.58 -0.43 -32.90
N VAL A 18 7.80 -0.52 -33.44
CA VAL A 18 9.01 -0.75 -32.64
C VAL A 18 9.22 0.40 -31.64
N LEU A 19 9.06 1.64 -32.09
CA LEU A 19 9.17 2.82 -31.23
C LEU A 19 8.12 2.81 -30.12
N LEU A 20 6.85 2.58 -30.45
CA LEU A 20 5.76 2.49 -29.47
C LEU A 20 6.03 1.39 -28.43
N ASN A 21 6.51 0.22 -28.86
CA ASN A 21 6.85 -0.87 -27.97
C ASN A 21 8.00 -0.50 -27.02
N TYR A 22 9.06 0.10 -27.55
CA TYR A 22 10.21 0.57 -26.77
C TYR A 22 9.81 1.60 -25.69
N LEU A 23 9.02 2.61 -26.07
CA LEU A 23 8.52 3.61 -25.12
C LEU A 23 7.64 2.99 -24.05
N ASN A 24 6.78 2.02 -24.40
CA ASN A 24 5.91 1.36 -23.44
C ASN A 24 6.69 0.51 -22.44
N ASN A 25 7.69 -0.25 -22.90
CA ASN A 25 8.56 -1.03 -22.01
C ASN A 25 9.34 -0.12 -21.06
N ALA A 26 9.92 0.97 -21.56
CA ALA A 26 10.62 1.95 -20.72
C ALA A 26 9.71 2.59 -19.66
N ARG A 27 8.43 2.81 -19.97
CA ARG A 27 7.44 3.29 -18.99
C ARG A 27 7.13 2.25 -17.93
N ARG A 28 6.96 0.98 -18.32
CA ARG A 28 6.69 -0.13 -17.40
C ARG A 28 7.85 -0.34 -16.42
N GLU A 29 9.08 -0.35 -16.91
CA GLU A 29 10.26 -0.50 -16.04
C GLU A 29 10.37 0.61 -14.98
N LYS A 30 10.12 1.86 -15.37
CA LYS A 30 10.10 2.99 -14.44
C LYS A 30 8.99 2.83 -13.40
N ALA A 31 7.80 2.41 -13.83
CA ALA A 31 6.68 2.15 -12.92
C ALA A 31 7.00 1.03 -11.91
N GLU A 32 7.60 -0.07 -12.35
CA GLU A 32 8.02 -1.16 -11.46
C GLU A 32 9.11 -0.73 -10.47
N LYS A 33 10.08 0.10 -10.91
CA LYS A 33 11.08 0.69 -10.00
C LYS A 33 10.45 1.62 -8.96
N LEU A 34 9.47 2.43 -9.36
CA LEU A 34 8.74 3.31 -8.45
C LEU A 34 7.88 2.52 -7.45
N LYS A 35 7.24 1.42 -7.87
CA LYS A 35 6.47 0.54 -6.98
C LYS A 35 7.31 -0.09 -5.88
N LYS A 36 8.58 -0.40 -6.15
CA LYS A 36 9.50 -0.90 -5.12
C LYS A 36 9.73 0.14 -4.01
N GLY A 37 9.51 1.43 -4.26
CA GLY A 37 9.67 2.49 -3.27
C GLY A 37 11.13 2.95 -3.15
N ILE A 38 11.31 4.19 -2.69
CA ILE A 38 12.64 4.80 -2.48
C ILE A 38 13.39 3.99 -1.41
N GLY A 39 14.60 3.54 -1.74
CA GLY A 39 15.50 2.86 -0.80
C GLY A 39 15.24 1.35 -0.58
N ARG A 40 14.23 0.75 -1.23
CA ARG A 40 13.95 -0.69 -1.06
C ARG A 40 15.02 -1.54 -1.75
N GLY A 41 15.76 -2.32 -0.96
CA GLY A 41 16.86 -3.18 -1.44
C GLY A 41 18.25 -2.54 -1.43
N VAL A 42 18.43 -1.37 -0.80
CA VAL A 42 19.76 -0.79 -0.56
C VAL A 42 20.46 -1.57 0.55
N ALA A 43 21.70 -2.01 0.31
CA ALA A 43 22.51 -2.71 1.30
C ALA A 43 22.67 -1.84 2.56
N GLY A 44 22.38 -2.43 3.73
CA GLY A 44 22.46 -1.73 5.02
C GLY A 44 21.19 -1.00 5.47
N PHE A 45 20.14 -0.91 4.64
CA PHE A 45 18.84 -0.37 5.06
C PHE A 45 17.79 -1.49 5.20
N GLN A 46 17.30 -1.72 6.42
CA GLN A 46 16.18 -2.62 6.68
C GLN A 46 14.88 -1.99 6.15
N THR A 47 14.59 -2.24 4.88
CA THR A 47 13.39 -1.77 4.18
C THR A 47 12.38 -2.89 4.00
N GLY A 48 11.09 -2.57 4.00
CA GLY A 48 10.02 -3.57 3.81
C GLY A 48 9.51 -4.24 5.07
N VAL A 49 9.76 -3.67 6.26
CA VAL A 49 9.15 -4.15 7.51
C VAL A 49 7.63 -4.03 7.40
N ARG A 50 6.92 -5.15 7.55
CA ARG A 50 5.46 -5.19 7.52
C ARG A 50 4.93 -4.65 8.86
N ARG A 51 4.01 -3.69 8.80
CA ARG A 51 3.25 -3.29 9.99
C ARG A 51 2.32 -4.44 10.35
N VAL A 52 2.40 -4.92 11.58
CA VAL A 52 1.54 -5.98 12.10
C VAL A 52 0.58 -5.37 13.10
N ALA A 53 -0.71 -5.70 12.99
CA ALA A 53 -1.71 -5.22 13.92
C ALA A 53 -1.50 -5.88 15.29
N ILE A 54 -1.30 -5.07 16.33
CA ILE A 54 -1.08 -5.56 17.69
C ILE A 54 -2.45 -5.77 18.37
N PRO A 55 -2.71 -6.93 19.00
CA PRO A 55 -3.92 -7.15 19.80
C PRO A 55 -4.07 -6.10 20.92
N PRO A 56 -5.30 -5.68 21.27
CA PRO A 56 -5.53 -4.61 22.24
C PRO A 56 -4.95 -4.93 23.63
N GLU A 57 -5.01 -6.20 24.06
CA GLU A 57 -4.47 -6.66 25.34
C GLU A 57 -2.95 -6.48 25.47
N ILE A 58 -2.22 -6.57 24.34
CA ILE A 58 -0.77 -6.39 24.30
C ILE A 58 -0.45 -4.90 24.18
N MET A 59 -1.25 -4.15 23.43
CA MET A 59 -1.10 -2.71 23.29
C MET A 59 -1.18 -1.98 24.64
N GLU A 60 -2.08 -2.41 25.54
CA GLU A 60 -2.19 -1.85 26.89
C GLU A 60 -0.97 -2.17 27.77
N ARG A 61 -0.38 -3.36 27.63
CA ARG A 61 0.84 -3.76 28.36
C ARG A 61 2.04 -2.94 27.90
N ILE A 62 2.20 -2.78 26.59
CA ILE A 62 3.23 -1.92 26.01
C ILE A 62 3.05 -0.47 26.51
N ARG A 63 1.81 0.02 26.58
CA ARG A 63 1.52 1.37 27.09
C ARG A 63 1.85 1.53 28.58
N ARG A 64 1.76 0.45 29.37
CA ARG A 64 2.18 0.41 30.78
C ARG A 64 3.71 0.32 30.95
N GLY A 65 4.47 0.13 29.89
CA GLY A 65 5.93 -0.01 29.94
C GLY A 65 6.40 -1.41 30.30
N GLU A 66 5.55 -2.44 30.12
CA GLU A 66 5.93 -3.84 30.28
C GLU A 66 6.71 -4.31 29.04
N GLU A 67 7.81 -5.07 29.24
CA GLU A 67 8.58 -5.67 28.16
C GLU A 67 7.82 -6.86 27.58
N VAL A 68 7.33 -6.73 26.34
CA VAL A 68 6.60 -7.78 25.62
C VAL A 68 7.47 -8.34 24.50
N SER A 69 7.65 -9.66 24.46
CA SER A 69 8.45 -10.29 23.41
C SER A 69 7.68 -10.45 22.09
N GLY A 70 8.40 -10.56 20.97
CA GLY A 70 7.82 -10.76 19.63
C GLY A 70 6.99 -12.06 19.53
N GLU A 71 7.40 -13.10 20.25
CA GLU A 71 6.68 -14.37 20.32
C GLU A 71 5.33 -14.23 21.02
N GLU A 72 5.22 -13.35 22.02
CA GLU A 72 3.98 -13.11 22.75
C GLU A 72 2.97 -12.35 21.90
N ILE A 73 3.43 -11.37 21.12
CA ILE A 73 2.62 -10.65 20.14
C ILE A 73 2.05 -11.63 19.12
N THR A 74 2.89 -12.54 18.60
CA THR A 74 2.49 -13.54 17.61
C THR A 74 1.44 -14.51 18.18
N ARG A 75 1.66 -15.02 19.39
CA ARG A 75 0.72 -15.91 20.07
C ARG A 75 -0.63 -15.22 20.34
N ALA A 76 -0.61 -13.95 20.74
CA ALA A 76 -1.83 -13.18 20.97
C ALA A 76 -2.60 -12.93 19.65
N GLN A 77 -1.89 -12.72 18.53
CA GLN A 77 -2.50 -12.60 17.21
C GLN A 77 -3.19 -13.88 16.76
N GLU A 78 -2.54 -15.03 16.93
CA GLU A 78 -3.12 -16.34 16.60
C GLU A 78 -4.40 -16.61 17.40
N ARG A 79 -4.41 -16.28 18.69
CA ARG A 79 -5.60 -16.39 19.55
C ARG A 79 -6.75 -15.51 19.06
N MET A 80 -6.48 -14.25 18.72
CA MET A 80 -7.49 -13.33 18.17
C MET A 80 -8.03 -13.80 16.82
N ALA A 81 -7.17 -14.36 15.96
CA ALA A 81 -7.59 -14.90 14.67
C ALA A 81 -8.52 -16.11 14.82
N ALA A 82 -8.23 -16.99 15.79
CA ALA A 82 -9.09 -18.14 16.11
C ALA A 82 -10.47 -17.69 16.62
N THR A 83 -10.52 -16.73 17.56
CA THR A 83 -11.78 -16.23 18.13
C THR A 83 -12.65 -15.49 17.10
N ASN A 84 -12.04 -14.71 16.20
CA ASN A 84 -12.79 -14.05 15.11
C ASN A 84 -13.44 -15.06 14.15
N THR A 85 -12.82 -16.21 13.92
CA THR A 85 -13.36 -17.23 13.01
C THR A 85 -14.57 -17.94 13.63
N THR A 86 -14.56 -18.18 14.95
CA THR A 86 -15.69 -18.77 15.66
C THR A 86 -16.85 -17.79 15.82
N ASN A 87 -16.57 -16.49 16.05
CA ASN A 87 -17.61 -15.47 16.20
C ASN A 87 -18.26 -15.09 14.85
N SER A 88 -17.50 -15.05 13.75
CA SER A 88 -18.04 -14.75 12.42
C SER A 88 -19.03 -15.81 11.92
N THR A 89 -18.92 -17.05 12.38
CA THR A 89 -19.87 -18.12 12.05
C THR A 89 -21.23 -17.91 12.73
N ASN A 90 -21.27 -17.23 13.88
CA ASN A 90 -22.51 -16.91 14.59
C ASN A 90 -23.10 -15.53 14.22
N GLU A 91 -22.28 -14.59 13.75
CA GLU A 91 -22.72 -13.25 13.30
C GLU A 91 -23.17 -13.20 11.83
N SER A 92 -22.93 -14.24 11.02
CA SER A 92 -23.36 -14.29 9.61
C SER A 92 -24.90 -14.33 9.39
N ARG A 93 -25.70 -14.09 10.44
CA ARG A 93 -27.17 -14.01 10.38
C ARG A 93 -27.75 -12.67 10.86
N ALA A 94 -26.92 -11.73 11.29
CA ALA A 94 -27.34 -10.37 11.63
C ALA A 94 -26.23 -9.39 11.24
N GLU A 95 -26.58 -8.27 10.61
CA GLU A 95 -25.70 -7.12 10.34
C GLU A 95 -24.97 -7.08 8.98
N ASP A 96 -25.79 -7.23 7.92
CA ASP A 96 -25.55 -6.53 6.65
C ASP A 96 -25.90 -5.04 6.83
N THR A 97 -25.01 -4.25 7.43
CA THR A 97 -24.82 -2.80 7.18
C THR A 97 -23.73 -2.23 8.08
N THR A 98 -22.85 -1.40 7.52
CA THR A 98 -21.80 -0.59 8.18
C THR A 98 -20.40 -1.20 8.32
N ALA A 99 -19.79 -1.57 7.18
CA ALA A 99 -18.33 -1.55 7.02
C ALA A 99 -17.79 -0.11 7.10
N THR A 100 -17.77 0.47 8.31
CA THR A 100 -17.16 1.77 8.56
C THR A 100 -15.66 1.56 8.71
N THR A 101 -14.92 1.87 7.65
CA THR A 101 -13.46 1.97 7.64
C THR A 101 -12.98 2.77 8.86
N ARG A 102 -12.22 2.16 9.77
CA ARG A 102 -11.60 2.83 10.93
C ARG A 102 -10.59 3.89 10.45
N LYS A 103 -11.07 5.11 10.19
CA LYS A 103 -10.26 6.25 9.69
C LYS A 103 -9.40 6.94 10.75
N ASN A 104 -9.48 6.55 12.02
CA ASN A 104 -8.95 7.33 13.14
C ASN A 104 -7.90 6.58 13.99
N VAL A 105 -7.15 5.65 13.40
CA VAL A 105 -6.02 5.00 14.11
C VAL A 105 -4.71 5.76 13.85
N ASP A 106 -4.61 6.48 12.72
CA ASP A 106 -3.37 7.11 12.27
C ASP A 106 -3.15 8.54 12.84
N GLU A 107 -4.16 9.17 13.46
CA GLU A 107 -4.08 10.58 13.88
C GLU A 107 -3.44 10.78 15.26
N GLN A 108 -3.32 9.72 16.05
CA GLN A 108 -2.93 9.81 17.46
C GLN A 108 -1.41 9.88 17.69
N TRP A 109 -0.60 9.52 16.69
CA TRP A 109 0.87 9.59 16.71
C TRP A 109 1.44 10.84 16.02
N LEU A 110 0.57 11.61 15.35
CA LEU A 110 0.96 12.81 14.64
C LEU A 110 1.18 13.95 15.65
N PRO A 111 2.32 14.67 15.63
CA PRO A 111 2.46 15.87 16.44
C PRO A 111 1.34 16.85 16.08
N SER A 112 0.84 17.60 17.06
CA SER A 112 -0.34 18.48 16.90
C SER A 112 -0.24 19.47 15.73
N SER A 113 0.98 19.78 15.27
CA SER A 113 1.25 20.62 14.10
C SER A 113 0.91 19.97 12.75
N SER A 114 0.70 18.66 12.70
CA SER A 114 0.43 17.87 11.49
C SER A 114 -1.00 17.35 11.39
N GLN A 115 -1.81 17.55 12.44
CA GLN A 115 -3.25 17.34 12.41
C GLN A 115 -3.90 18.51 11.64
N SER A 116 -3.80 18.47 10.31
CA SER A 116 -4.52 19.42 9.46
C SER A 116 -5.97 18.93 9.31
N PRO A 117 -6.99 19.79 9.55
CA PRO A 117 -8.37 19.39 9.34
C PRO A 117 -8.55 19.00 7.88
N SER A 118 -9.13 17.83 7.65
CA SER A 118 -9.38 17.29 6.31
C SER A 118 -10.20 18.29 5.48
N GLY A 119 -9.55 19.08 4.64
CA GLY A 119 -10.23 20.00 3.73
C GLY A 119 -9.44 21.24 3.35
N GLY A 120 -8.55 21.13 2.35
CA GLY A 120 -8.36 22.25 1.42
C GLY A 120 -6.92 22.72 1.14
N LYS A 121 -6.60 22.65 -0.15
CA LYS A 121 -5.63 23.45 -0.93
C LYS A 121 -4.13 23.10 -0.81
N LYS A 122 -3.65 22.40 -1.85
CA LYS A 122 -2.23 22.27 -2.22
C LYS A 122 -1.61 23.66 -2.44
N LEU A 123 -0.67 24.04 -1.59
CA LEU A 123 0.14 25.24 -1.79
C LEU A 123 1.21 24.96 -2.85
N LYS A 124 1.07 25.61 -4.01
CA LYS A 124 1.96 25.53 -5.16
C LYS A 124 3.29 26.20 -4.79
N GLN A 125 4.34 25.42 -4.52
CA GLN A 125 5.66 25.98 -4.23
C GLN A 125 6.22 26.68 -5.48
N ARG A 126 6.42 28.00 -5.39
CA ARG A 126 7.19 28.81 -6.34
C ARG A 126 8.68 28.61 -6.03
N LYS A 127 9.47 28.18 -7.02
CA LYS A 127 10.93 28.25 -6.97
C LYS A 127 11.38 29.72 -7.04
N LYS A 128 12.35 30.08 -6.20
CA LYS A 128 13.31 31.15 -6.47
C LYS A 128 14.56 30.52 -7.08
#